data_AF-A0AAD6VKX1-F1
#
_entry.id   AF-A0AAD6VKX1-F1
#
_cell.length_a   1.000
_cell.length_b   1.000
_cell.length_c   1.000
_cell.angle_alpha   90.00
_cell.angle_beta   90.00
_cell.angle_gamma   90.00
#
_symmetry.space_group_name_H-M   'P 1'
#
loop_
_entity.id
_entity.type
_entity.pdbx_description
1 polymer ?
#
loop_
_entity_poly.entity_id
_entity_poly.type
_entity_poly.pdbx_seq_one_letter_code
_entity_poly.pdbx_strand_id
1 'polypeptide(L)'
;MSDQPQAAPLPALSAEDQKHYDDLLRWLDLKLDPGDDAGADEDEPPRKRRKCNSSTWEEDSAPYDAIRAARYFKRAIHAHLIISLIFSYGAQAVWTDKTISAQEQRAPYVAAFKEFLRRVPELDRVLRHMYASSKRHWRGFVEKFDELAKDVRSNDTTAIKAITGTLLLPNPEKDVLDPPISGRVAKSDRGFGHPILRLLLMGVPDRMCFVPTHYRSRPAPAEDLRTEEQRARETEIMRLIATHQYTRHQQQYPSFLYADDSFTEDDPRIGLCRGDFVIRLLRHVWTTPRSALRGLGGKSLPPDSNARIQEAEKVTAPMVGYVVSQGYVALLPGDWDKVDDKDSLYDRILDLFASSPLWAKRTLKFLTKEVFGDSTRVQDGNDEENRDDASPEQNHVARMAELARLEREAAAAGDDDDDED
;
A
#
# COMPACT_ATOMS: atom_id res chain seq x y z
N MET A 1 -49.29 -26.19 6.61
CA MET A 1 -48.97 -24.75 6.61
C MET A 1 -47.60 -24.63 7.24
N SER A 2 -46.57 -24.48 6.41
CA SER A 2 -45.19 -24.41 6.89
C SER A 2 -44.93 -23.02 7.46
N ASP A 3 -44.65 -22.95 8.75
CA ASP A 3 -44.09 -21.77 9.41
C ASP A 3 -42.73 -21.45 8.78
N GLN A 4 -42.71 -20.50 7.84
CA GLN A 4 -41.48 -19.81 7.49
C GLN A 4 -41.13 -18.90 8.67
N PRO A 5 -39.89 -18.93 9.19
CA PRO A 5 -39.47 -18.02 10.24
C PRO A 5 -39.64 -16.58 9.73
N GLN A 6 -40.49 -15.84 10.42
CA GLN A 6 -40.80 -14.44 10.16
C GLN A 6 -39.47 -13.67 10.21
N ALA A 7 -39.04 -13.12 9.06
CA ALA A 7 -37.82 -12.33 8.99
C ALA A 7 -37.94 -11.20 10.02
N ALA A 8 -36.91 -11.04 10.87
CA ALA A 8 -36.87 -9.97 11.85
C ALA A 8 -37.18 -8.63 11.14
N PRO A 9 -38.06 -7.79 11.70
CA PRO A 9 -38.43 -6.53 11.07
C PRO A 9 -37.16 -5.72 10.83
N LEU A 10 -37.03 -5.19 9.60
CA LEU A 10 -35.91 -4.35 9.20
C LEU A 10 -35.77 -3.20 10.21
N PRO A 11 -34.55 -2.85 10.66
CA PRO A 11 -34.38 -1.72 11.55
C PRO A 11 -34.93 -0.46 10.87
N ALA A 12 -35.87 0.20 11.54
CA ALA A 12 -36.40 1.47 11.09
C ALA A 12 -35.26 2.49 11.06
N LEU A 13 -35.05 3.13 9.92
CA LEU A 13 -34.05 4.17 9.78
C LEU A 13 -34.52 5.43 10.50
N SER A 14 -33.59 6.13 11.15
CA SER A 14 -33.85 7.49 11.61
C SER A 14 -34.02 8.43 10.40
N ALA A 15 -34.52 9.65 10.61
CA ALA A 15 -34.63 10.63 9.53
C ALA A 15 -33.25 10.95 8.89
N GLU A 16 -32.20 10.94 9.70
CA GLU A 16 -30.82 11.15 9.26
C GLU A 16 -30.29 9.94 8.47
N ASP A 17 -30.48 8.72 9.00
CA ASP A 17 -30.10 7.49 8.28
C ASP A 17 -30.86 7.36 6.94
N GLN A 18 -32.12 7.81 6.89
CA GLN A 18 -32.91 7.83 5.66
C GLN A 18 -32.33 8.82 4.65
N LYS A 19 -31.92 10.02 5.07
CA LYS A 19 -31.22 10.97 4.21
C LYS A 19 -29.94 10.35 3.64
N HIS A 20 -29.13 9.72 4.49
CA HIS A 20 -27.90 9.02 4.07
C HIS A 20 -28.17 7.91 3.07
N TYR A 21 -29.22 7.12 3.30
CA TYR A 21 -29.65 6.09 2.37
C TYR A 21 -30.03 6.68 1.00
N ASP A 22 -30.85 7.72 0.99
CA ASP A 22 -31.30 8.39 -0.24
C ASP A 22 -30.13 9.01 -1.01
N ASP A 23 -29.18 9.63 -0.30
CA ASP A 23 -27.97 10.19 -0.91
C ASP A 23 -27.07 9.11 -1.51
N LEU A 24 -26.94 7.94 -0.86
CA LEU A 24 -26.26 6.78 -1.46
C LEU A 24 -26.98 6.32 -2.73
N LEU A 25 -28.31 6.24 -2.75
CA LEU A 25 -29.03 5.84 -3.96
C LEU A 25 -28.83 6.83 -5.12
N ARG A 26 -28.83 8.14 -4.83
CA ARG A 26 -28.47 9.18 -5.80
C ARG A 26 -27.05 9.01 -6.32
N TRP A 27 -26.10 8.72 -5.44
CA TRP A 27 -24.70 8.45 -5.82
C TRP A 27 -24.56 7.21 -6.71
N LEU A 28 -25.39 6.20 -6.49
CA LEU A 28 -25.44 4.98 -7.30
C LEU A 28 -26.23 5.12 -8.60
N ASP A 29 -26.85 6.28 -8.86
CA ASP A 29 -27.81 6.50 -9.96
C ASP A 29 -28.97 5.48 -9.92
N LEU A 30 -29.39 5.10 -8.72
CA LEU A 30 -30.52 4.21 -8.47
C LEU A 30 -31.71 5.03 -7.98
N LYS A 31 -32.89 4.76 -8.55
CA LYS A 31 -34.14 5.33 -8.05
C LYS A 31 -34.57 4.56 -6.80
N LEU A 32 -35.18 5.24 -5.84
CA LEU A 32 -36.02 4.62 -4.82
C LEU A 32 -37.12 3.86 -5.57
N ASP A 33 -37.12 2.52 -5.53
CA ASP A 33 -38.15 1.71 -6.20
C ASP A 33 -39.54 2.13 -5.71
N PRO A 34 -40.42 2.68 -6.57
CA PRO A 34 -41.81 2.83 -6.24
C PRO A 34 -42.53 1.53 -6.59
N GLY A 35 -42.29 0.48 -5.79
CA GLY A 35 -42.84 -0.86 -6.01
C GLY A 35 -42.26 -1.57 -7.25
N ASP A 36 -42.36 -2.90 -7.27
CA ASP A 36 -41.98 -3.71 -8.42
C ASP A 36 -42.78 -3.27 -9.67
N ASP A 37 -42.15 -2.51 -10.56
CA ASP A 37 -42.68 -2.30 -11.91
C ASP A 37 -41.88 -3.18 -12.88
N ALA A 38 -42.51 -4.29 -13.23
CA ALA A 38 -42.07 -5.21 -14.25
C ALA A 38 -42.08 -4.48 -15.61
N GLY A 39 -40.92 -4.05 -16.08
CA GLY A 39 -40.78 -3.47 -17.42
C GLY A 39 -39.51 -2.64 -17.60
N ALA A 40 -38.34 -3.26 -17.47
CA ALA A 40 -37.11 -2.63 -17.94
C ALA A 40 -37.00 -2.86 -19.46
N ASP A 41 -37.18 -1.80 -20.25
CA ASP A 41 -36.82 -1.76 -21.66
C ASP A 41 -35.31 -2.04 -21.80
N GLU A 42 -34.95 -3.11 -22.51
CA GLU A 42 -33.57 -3.57 -22.73
C GLU A 42 -32.78 -2.72 -23.76
N ASP A 43 -33.37 -1.63 -24.28
CA ASP A 43 -32.84 -0.86 -25.42
C ASP A 43 -32.20 0.50 -25.07
N GLU A 44 -32.02 0.85 -23.79
CA GLU A 44 -31.33 2.11 -23.44
C GLU A 44 -29.79 1.96 -23.59
N PRO A 45 -29.13 2.72 -24.50
CA PRO A 45 -27.71 2.60 -24.72
C PRO A 45 -26.92 2.97 -23.44
N PRO A 46 -25.78 2.30 -23.17
CA PRO A 46 -25.02 2.52 -21.95
C PRO A 46 -24.59 3.98 -21.83
N ARG A 47 -25.19 4.70 -20.88
CA ARG A 47 -24.82 6.08 -20.57
C ARG A 47 -23.35 6.10 -20.16
N LYS A 48 -22.54 6.95 -20.81
CA LYS A 48 -21.13 7.14 -20.48
C LYS A 48 -21.01 7.50 -18.99
N ARG A 49 -20.48 6.57 -18.19
CA ARG A 49 -20.32 6.74 -16.74
C ARG A 49 -19.48 7.98 -16.47
N ARG A 50 -20.09 8.97 -15.82
CA ARG A 50 -19.46 10.23 -15.43
C ARG A 50 -18.47 9.93 -14.30
N LYS A 51 -17.21 10.39 -14.39
CA LYS A 51 -16.24 10.26 -13.29
C LYS A 51 -16.81 10.93 -12.04
N CYS A 52 -16.98 10.18 -10.96
CA CYS A 52 -17.54 10.68 -9.72
C CYS A 52 -16.42 11.36 -8.91
N ASN A 53 -16.47 12.69 -8.81
CA ASN A 53 -15.56 13.45 -7.96
C ASN A 53 -16.15 13.57 -6.57
N SER A 54 -15.32 13.35 -5.54
CA SER A 54 -15.71 13.57 -4.13
C SER A 54 -16.16 15.02 -3.87
N SER A 55 -15.69 15.97 -4.68
CA SER A 55 -16.07 17.40 -4.59
C SER A 55 -17.53 17.70 -4.92
N THR A 56 -18.31 16.70 -5.36
CA THR A 56 -19.74 16.87 -5.64
C THR A 56 -20.61 16.66 -4.39
N TRP A 57 -20.05 16.09 -3.32
CA TRP A 57 -20.78 15.71 -2.12
C TRP A 57 -20.27 16.48 -0.91
N GLU A 58 -21.17 16.80 0.03
CA GLU A 58 -20.82 17.42 1.32
C GLU A 58 -19.94 16.48 2.13
N GLU A 59 -18.99 17.02 2.91
CA GLU A 59 -18.00 16.23 3.67
C GLU A 59 -18.64 15.28 4.69
N ASP A 60 -19.82 15.64 5.19
CA ASP A 60 -20.57 14.85 6.18
C ASP A 60 -21.65 13.96 5.53
N SER A 61 -21.58 13.71 4.21
CA SER A 61 -22.57 12.89 3.51
C SER A 61 -22.13 11.43 3.38
N ALA A 62 -23.09 10.50 3.43
CA ALA A 62 -22.81 9.09 3.27
C ALA A 62 -22.06 8.71 1.95
N PRO A 63 -22.36 9.31 0.78
CA PRO A 63 -21.54 9.14 -0.41
C PRO A 63 -20.10 9.60 -0.24
N TYR A 64 -19.86 10.72 0.45
CA TYR A 64 -18.51 11.21 0.69
C TYR A 64 -17.71 10.21 1.52
N ASP A 65 -18.29 9.69 2.60
CA ASP A 65 -17.66 8.67 3.43
C ASP A 65 -17.39 7.36 2.68
N ALA A 66 -18.35 6.90 1.87
CA ALA A 66 -18.17 5.71 1.04
C ALA A 66 -17.03 5.89 0.03
N ILE A 67 -16.96 7.06 -0.62
CA ILE A 67 -15.88 7.40 -1.57
C ILE A 67 -14.54 7.45 -0.83
N ARG A 68 -14.48 8.12 0.31
CA ARG A 68 -13.27 8.24 1.14
C ARG A 68 -12.77 6.87 1.57
N ALA A 69 -13.65 6.03 2.11
CA ALA A 69 -13.36 4.65 2.51
C ALA A 69 -12.89 3.78 1.35
N ALA A 70 -13.53 3.87 0.17
CA ALA A 70 -13.11 3.13 -1.02
C ALA A 70 -11.68 3.50 -1.45
N ARG A 71 -11.35 4.80 -1.42
CA ARG A 71 -10.01 5.31 -1.74
C ARG A 71 -8.95 4.87 -0.73
N TYR A 72 -9.33 4.72 0.54
CA TYR A 72 -8.44 4.21 1.58
C TYR A 72 -8.22 2.71 1.49
N PHE A 73 -9.26 1.97 1.11
CA PHE A 73 -9.36 0.52 1.26
C PHE A 73 -8.14 -0.22 0.69
N LYS A 74 -7.80 0.03 -0.57
CA LYS A 74 -6.69 -0.66 -1.25
C LYS A 74 -5.32 -0.23 -0.74
N ARG A 75 -5.20 1.00 -0.25
CA ARG A 75 -3.94 1.56 0.22
C ARG A 75 -3.58 1.11 1.64
N ALA A 76 -4.58 0.79 2.46
CA ALA A 76 -4.33 0.64 3.90
C ALA A 76 -5.25 -0.34 4.66
N ILE A 77 -6.22 -0.98 4.01
CA ILE A 77 -6.94 -2.13 4.60
C ILE A 77 -6.40 -3.41 3.98
N HIS A 78 -6.60 -3.59 2.66
CA HIS A 78 -6.03 -4.73 1.95
C HIS A 78 -5.91 -4.48 0.45
N ALA A 79 -4.71 -4.65 -0.09
CA ALA A 79 -4.43 -4.40 -1.50
C ALA A 79 -5.05 -5.47 -2.44
N HIS A 80 -4.96 -6.74 -2.08
CA HIS A 80 -5.29 -7.85 -2.98
C HIS A 80 -6.66 -8.52 -2.79
N LEU A 81 -7.31 -8.43 -1.62
CA LEU A 81 -8.63 -9.02 -1.43
C LEU A 81 -9.68 -8.46 -2.40
N ILE A 82 -10.54 -9.36 -2.87
CA ILE A 82 -11.64 -9.06 -3.79
C ILE A 82 -12.77 -8.40 -3.01
N ILE A 83 -13.10 -7.15 -3.35
CA ILE A 83 -14.09 -6.33 -2.63
C ILE A 83 -15.46 -7.01 -2.58
N SER A 84 -15.93 -7.61 -3.69
CA SER A 84 -17.21 -8.33 -3.69
C SER A 84 -17.25 -9.51 -2.70
N LEU A 85 -16.12 -10.18 -2.45
CA LEU A 85 -16.01 -11.24 -1.46
C LEU A 85 -15.93 -10.67 -0.03
N ILE A 86 -15.25 -9.54 0.16
CA ILE A 86 -15.21 -8.82 1.45
C ILE A 86 -16.62 -8.44 1.88
N PHE A 87 -17.36 -7.76 1.00
CA PHE A 87 -18.72 -7.32 1.30
C PHE A 87 -19.69 -8.50 1.42
N SER A 88 -19.56 -9.55 0.61
CA SER A 88 -20.48 -10.70 0.72
C SER A 88 -20.25 -11.53 1.99
N TYR A 89 -19.01 -11.97 2.25
CA TYR A 89 -18.70 -12.77 3.45
C TYR A 89 -18.73 -11.93 4.72
N GLY A 90 -18.27 -10.68 4.67
CA GLY A 90 -18.27 -9.76 5.79
C GLY A 90 -19.67 -9.39 6.25
N ALA A 91 -20.55 -8.93 5.35
CA ALA A 91 -21.94 -8.61 5.68
C ALA A 91 -22.67 -9.83 6.25
N GLN A 92 -22.47 -11.01 5.65
CA GLN A 92 -23.04 -12.24 6.16
C GLN A 92 -22.55 -12.56 7.58
N ALA A 93 -21.24 -12.42 7.84
CA ALA A 93 -20.64 -12.74 9.13
C ALA A 93 -21.05 -11.77 10.25
N VAL A 94 -21.21 -10.49 9.91
CA VAL A 94 -21.41 -9.42 10.90
C VAL A 94 -22.89 -9.14 11.15
N TRP A 95 -23.74 -9.21 10.12
CA TRP A 95 -25.13 -8.77 10.23
C TRP A 95 -26.16 -9.90 10.25
N THR A 96 -25.75 -11.15 10.05
CA THR A 96 -26.67 -12.31 10.09
C THR A 96 -26.30 -13.26 11.22
N ASP A 97 -27.30 -13.83 11.90
CA ASP A 97 -27.12 -14.86 12.93
C ASP A 97 -26.67 -16.22 12.37
N LYS A 98 -26.42 -16.28 11.06
CA LYS A 98 -25.78 -17.45 10.47
C LYS A 98 -24.35 -17.43 10.94
N THR A 99 -24.04 -18.25 11.95
CA THR A 99 -22.68 -18.71 12.20
C THR A 99 -22.16 -19.29 10.89
N ILE A 100 -21.41 -18.47 10.15
CA ILE A 100 -20.53 -18.98 9.12
C ILE A 100 -19.61 -19.91 9.91
N SER A 101 -19.67 -21.21 9.64
CA SER A 101 -18.56 -22.08 10.03
C SER A 101 -17.33 -21.40 9.47
N ALA A 102 -16.55 -20.77 10.34
CA ALA A 102 -15.45 -19.90 9.94
C ALA A 102 -14.38 -20.79 9.31
N GLN A 103 -14.58 -21.12 8.03
CA GLN A 103 -13.50 -21.66 7.21
C GLN A 103 -12.41 -20.61 7.29
N GLU A 104 -11.21 -20.99 7.73
CA GLU A 104 -10.06 -20.10 7.90
C GLU A 104 -9.85 -19.21 6.66
N GLN A 105 -10.16 -19.74 5.47
CA GLN A 105 -10.14 -19.05 4.17
C GLN A 105 -11.03 -17.78 4.08
N ARG A 106 -12.09 -17.67 4.89
CA ARG A 106 -13.00 -16.50 4.89
C ARG A 106 -12.62 -15.44 5.92
N ALA A 107 -11.77 -15.78 6.89
CA ALA A 107 -11.40 -14.89 7.98
C ALA A 107 -10.79 -13.55 7.51
N PRO A 108 -9.90 -13.51 6.48
CA PRO A 108 -9.35 -12.25 5.99
C PRO A 108 -10.41 -11.30 5.41
N TYR A 109 -11.41 -11.83 4.71
CA TYR A 109 -12.52 -11.06 4.14
C TYR A 109 -13.39 -10.44 5.23
N VAL A 110 -13.71 -11.22 6.28
CA VAL A 110 -14.50 -10.75 7.42
C VAL A 110 -13.72 -9.69 8.21
N ALA A 111 -12.42 -9.89 8.44
CA ALA A 111 -11.56 -8.92 9.12
C ALA A 111 -11.49 -7.59 8.35
N ALA A 112 -11.30 -7.63 7.03
CA ALA A 112 -11.27 -6.45 6.19
C ALA A 112 -12.62 -5.68 6.19
N PHE A 113 -13.74 -6.41 6.21
CA PHE A 113 -15.07 -5.79 6.31
C PHE A 113 -15.31 -5.12 7.68
N LYS A 114 -14.88 -5.75 8.77
CA LYS A 114 -14.94 -5.15 10.12
C LYS A 114 -14.09 -3.88 10.22
N GLU A 115 -12.88 -3.89 9.64
CA GLU A 115 -12.03 -2.69 9.59
C GLU A 115 -12.64 -1.58 8.73
N PHE A 116 -13.35 -1.93 7.66
CA PHE A 116 -14.15 -0.96 6.89
C PHE A 116 -15.24 -0.32 7.77
N LEU A 117 -16.07 -1.10 8.45
CA LEU A 117 -17.13 -0.56 9.32
C LEU A 117 -16.57 0.28 10.47
N ARG A 118 -15.40 -0.09 11.02
CA ARG A 118 -14.73 0.69 12.07
C ARG A 118 -14.33 2.09 11.59
N ARG A 119 -14.07 2.27 10.30
CA ARG A 119 -13.72 3.55 9.68
C ARG A 119 -14.91 4.42 9.35
N VAL A 120 -16.03 3.81 9.01
CA VAL A 120 -17.26 4.51 8.63
C VAL A 120 -18.43 4.03 9.49
N PRO A 121 -18.37 4.24 10.82
CA PRO A 121 -19.40 3.73 11.74
C PRO A 121 -20.79 4.32 11.42
N GLU A 122 -20.82 5.56 10.94
CA GLU A 122 -22.02 6.27 10.44
C GLU A 122 -22.75 5.48 9.33
N LEU A 123 -22.01 4.71 8.52
CA LEU A 123 -22.58 3.94 7.41
C LEU A 123 -23.12 2.57 7.83
N ASP A 124 -22.79 2.05 9.01
CA ASP A 124 -23.13 0.65 9.39
C ASP A 124 -24.65 0.41 9.33
N ARG A 125 -25.44 1.31 9.93
CA ARG A 125 -26.91 1.19 9.96
C ARG A 125 -27.51 1.26 8.56
N VAL A 126 -27.07 2.22 7.77
CA VAL A 126 -27.56 2.48 6.42
C VAL A 126 -27.21 1.32 5.49
N LEU A 127 -25.98 0.81 5.55
CA LEU A 127 -25.52 -0.31 4.73
C LEU A 127 -26.17 -1.63 5.16
N ARG A 128 -26.38 -1.84 6.47
CA ARG A 128 -27.12 -3.00 6.98
C ARG A 128 -28.56 -2.98 6.50
N HIS A 129 -29.22 -1.82 6.53
CA HIS A 129 -30.55 -1.65 5.97
C HIS A 129 -30.55 -1.96 4.46
N MET A 130 -29.63 -1.36 3.69
CA MET A 130 -29.49 -1.61 2.25
C MET A 130 -29.29 -3.08 1.91
N TYR A 131 -28.42 -3.77 2.66
CA TYR A 131 -28.15 -5.21 2.50
C TYR A 131 -29.41 -6.05 2.70
N ALA A 132 -30.23 -5.69 3.69
CA ALA A 132 -31.42 -6.44 4.04
C ALA A 132 -32.66 -6.06 3.21
N SER A 133 -32.76 -4.81 2.73
CA SER A 133 -33.94 -4.29 2.03
C SER A 133 -33.90 -4.48 0.51
N SER A 134 -32.73 -4.38 -0.13
CA SER A 134 -32.63 -4.46 -1.60
C SER A 134 -31.31 -5.06 -2.07
N LYS A 135 -31.39 -6.25 -2.68
CA LYS A 135 -30.24 -6.89 -3.35
C LYS A 135 -29.67 -6.03 -4.49
N ARG A 136 -30.53 -5.26 -5.18
CA ARG A 136 -30.13 -4.36 -6.27
C ARG A 136 -29.29 -3.20 -5.73
N HIS A 137 -29.76 -2.54 -4.67
CA HIS A 137 -29.03 -1.43 -4.05
C HIS A 137 -27.70 -1.90 -3.48
N TRP A 138 -27.70 -3.02 -2.75
CA TRP A 138 -26.48 -3.62 -2.21
C TRP A 138 -25.45 -3.94 -3.30
N ARG A 139 -25.90 -4.58 -4.39
CA ARG A 139 -25.00 -4.89 -5.53
C ARG A 139 -24.45 -3.62 -6.15
N GLY A 140 -25.29 -2.62 -6.40
CA GLY A 140 -24.87 -1.33 -6.94
C GLY A 140 -23.82 -0.65 -6.06
N PHE A 141 -24.02 -0.66 -4.74
CA PHE A 141 -23.05 -0.15 -3.78
C PHE A 141 -21.70 -0.86 -3.89
N VAL A 142 -21.70 -2.20 -3.84
CA VAL A 142 -20.46 -3.01 -3.90
C VAL A 142 -19.72 -2.81 -5.23
N GLU A 143 -20.44 -2.76 -6.35
CA GLU A 143 -19.85 -2.51 -7.68
C GLU A 143 -19.22 -1.12 -7.77
N LYS A 144 -19.92 -0.10 -7.27
CA LYS A 144 -19.41 1.28 -7.31
C LYS A 144 -18.21 1.48 -6.37
N PHE A 145 -18.24 0.85 -5.20
CA PHE A 145 -17.13 0.84 -4.26
C PHE A 145 -15.89 0.14 -4.86
N ASP A 146 -16.08 -1.00 -5.52
CA ASP A 146 -14.99 -1.74 -6.18
C ASP A 146 -14.39 -0.94 -7.35
N GLU A 147 -15.22 -0.27 -8.17
CA GLU A 147 -14.79 0.65 -9.22
C GLU A 147 -13.86 1.73 -8.66
N LEU A 148 -14.28 2.44 -7.61
CA LEU A 148 -13.49 3.51 -6.99
C LEU A 148 -12.17 3.01 -6.40
N ALA A 149 -12.21 1.89 -5.70
CA ALA A 149 -11.03 1.30 -5.09
C ALA A 149 -10.00 0.84 -6.15
N LYS A 150 -10.47 0.27 -7.27
CA LYS A 150 -9.62 -0.09 -8.42
C LYS A 150 -9.04 1.13 -9.10
N ASP A 151 -9.81 2.20 -9.27
CA ASP A 151 -9.36 3.46 -9.86
C ASP A 151 -8.21 4.07 -9.07
N VAL A 152 -8.29 4.06 -7.74
CA VAL A 152 -7.20 4.55 -6.88
C VAL A 152 -5.90 3.79 -7.12
N ARG A 153 -5.95 2.45 -7.10
CA ARG A 153 -4.79 1.61 -7.37
C ARG A 153 -4.20 1.89 -8.76
N SER A 154 -5.05 2.03 -9.78
CA SER A 154 -4.62 2.31 -11.15
C SER A 154 -3.95 3.68 -11.28
N ASN A 155 -4.47 4.69 -10.58
CA ASN A 155 -3.89 6.03 -10.52
C ASN A 155 -2.51 6.00 -9.85
N ASP A 156 -2.39 5.34 -8.68
CA ASP A 156 -1.10 5.18 -7.99
C ASP A 156 -0.08 4.44 -8.86
N THR A 157 -0.49 3.34 -9.50
CA THR A 157 0.37 2.55 -10.40
C THR A 157 0.92 3.42 -11.53
N THR A 158 0.05 4.22 -12.15
CA THR A 158 0.42 5.10 -13.26
C THR A 158 1.36 6.22 -12.80
N ALA A 159 1.07 6.83 -11.65
CA ALA A 159 1.88 7.91 -11.08
C ALA A 159 3.27 7.41 -10.69
N ILE A 160 3.35 6.30 -9.95
CA ILE A 160 4.61 5.68 -9.51
C ILE A 160 5.44 5.25 -10.73
N LYS A 161 4.82 4.62 -11.73
CA LYS A 161 5.51 4.22 -12.97
C LYS A 161 6.23 5.39 -13.63
N ALA A 162 5.59 6.56 -13.67
CA ALA A 162 6.12 7.76 -14.31
C ALA A 162 7.38 8.33 -13.64
N ILE A 163 7.54 8.11 -12.32
CA ILE A 163 8.62 8.70 -11.52
C ILE A 163 9.58 7.67 -10.91
N THR A 164 9.36 6.38 -11.19
CA THR A 164 10.13 5.26 -10.59
C THR A 164 11.63 5.50 -10.69
N GLY A 165 12.11 5.92 -11.86
CA GLY A 165 13.53 6.17 -12.10
C GLY A 165 14.16 7.20 -11.16
N THR A 166 13.39 8.22 -10.76
CA THR A 166 13.85 9.26 -9.83
C THR A 166 13.77 8.78 -8.38
N LEU A 167 12.73 8.03 -8.02
CA LEU A 167 12.53 7.57 -6.64
C LEU A 167 13.62 6.58 -6.18
N LEU A 168 14.19 5.81 -7.11
CA LEU A 168 15.20 4.78 -6.84
C LEU A 168 16.60 5.30 -6.53
N LEU A 169 16.93 6.50 -7.00
CA LEU A 169 18.30 7.01 -6.99
C LEU A 169 18.72 7.45 -5.57
N PRO A 170 19.86 7.01 -5.03
CA PRO A 170 20.34 7.47 -3.73
C PRO A 170 20.36 9.01 -3.65
N ASN A 171 20.96 9.66 -4.65
CA ASN A 171 20.90 11.09 -4.85
C ASN A 171 20.20 11.46 -6.18
N PRO A 172 18.88 11.70 -6.18
CA PRO A 172 18.11 12.00 -7.40
C PRO A 172 18.53 13.27 -8.14
N GLU A 173 19.31 14.14 -7.51
CA GLU A 173 19.78 15.40 -8.10
C GLU A 173 21.09 15.24 -8.88
N LYS A 174 21.87 14.19 -8.57
CA LYS A 174 23.19 13.95 -9.15
C LYS A 174 23.29 12.62 -9.89
N ASP A 175 22.59 11.61 -9.40
CA ASP A 175 22.62 10.26 -9.95
C ASP A 175 21.67 10.12 -11.13
N VAL A 176 21.99 9.20 -12.02
CA VAL A 176 21.19 8.85 -13.19
C VAL A 176 21.22 7.33 -13.35
N LEU A 177 20.11 6.74 -13.77
CA LEU A 177 20.07 5.33 -14.15
C LEU A 177 20.74 5.15 -15.52
N ASP A 178 21.67 4.19 -15.61
CA ASP A 178 22.30 3.80 -16.87
C ASP A 178 22.11 2.28 -17.09
N PRO A 179 21.38 1.85 -18.14
CA PRO A 179 20.62 2.68 -19.07
C PRO A 179 19.44 3.41 -18.39
N PRO A 180 18.90 4.49 -18.99
CA PRO A 180 17.72 5.15 -18.45
C PRO A 180 16.46 4.28 -18.64
N ILE A 181 15.53 4.35 -17.68
CA ILE A 181 14.22 3.71 -17.82
C ILE A 181 13.16 4.71 -18.28
N SER A 182 12.25 4.24 -19.11
CA SER A 182 11.13 5.01 -19.62
C SER A 182 10.10 5.27 -18.53
N GLY A 183 9.72 6.53 -18.34
CA GLY A 183 8.74 6.92 -17.32
C GLY A 183 7.31 6.51 -17.69
N ARG A 184 6.81 6.95 -18.85
CA ARG A 184 5.40 6.77 -19.25
C ARG A 184 5.16 5.71 -20.34
N VAL A 185 6.22 5.16 -20.93
CA VAL A 185 6.17 4.24 -22.08
C VAL A 185 6.03 2.78 -21.61
N ALA A 186 6.13 1.80 -22.50
CA ALA A 186 6.19 0.37 -22.17
C ALA A 186 7.36 0.06 -21.21
N LYS A 187 7.13 -0.78 -20.20
CA LYS A 187 8.13 -1.15 -19.17
C LYS A 187 9.15 -2.21 -19.65
N SER A 188 9.32 -2.37 -20.96
CA SER A 188 10.21 -3.41 -21.53
C SER A 188 11.68 -3.22 -21.15
N ASP A 189 12.06 -2.03 -20.70
CA ASP A 189 13.38 -1.68 -20.19
C ASP A 189 13.57 -1.95 -18.68
N ARG A 190 12.60 -2.60 -18.03
CA ARG A 190 12.63 -2.89 -16.57
C ARG A 190 12.83 -4.37 -16.27
N GLY A 191 13.06 -4.69 -15.00
CA GLY A 191 13.21 -6.06 -14.50
C GLY A 191 14.66 -6.55 -14.43
N PHE A 192 14.83 -7.88 -14.43
CA PHE A 192 16.13 -8.53 -14.24
C PHE A 192 17.12 -8.31 -15.40
N GLY A 193 16.63 -7.93 -16.59
CA GLY A 193 17.50 -7.54 -17.70
C GLY A 193 18.22 -6.21 -17.48
N HIS A 194 17.68 -5.33 -16.64
CA HIS A 194 18.27 -4.03 -16.37
C HIS A 194 19.37 -4.12 -15.30
N PRO A 195 20.58 -3.58 -15.52
CA PRO A 195 21.73 -3.78 -14.63
C PRO A 195 21.55 -3.26 -13.21
N ILE A 196 20.88 -2.11 -13.06
CA ILE A 196 20.56 -1.54 -11.75
C ILE A 196 19.32 -2.21 -11.13
N LEU A 197 18.20 -2.29 -11.86
CA LEU A 197 16.95 -2.78 -11.28
C LEU A 197 17.02 -4.26 -10.88
N ARG A 198 17.81 -5.09 -11.58
CA ARG A 198 18.01 -6.49 -11.19
C ARG A 198 18.53 -6.61 -9.76
N LEU A 199 19.51 -5.78 -9.38
CA LEU A 199 20.11 -5.80 -8.04
C LEU A 199 19.10 -5.43 -6.97
N LEU A 200 18.18 -4.51 -7.28
CA LEU A 200 17.10 -4.09 -6.40
C LEU A 200 16.01 -5.15 -6.24
N LEU A 201 15.77 -5.97 -7.28
CA LEU A 201 14.77 -7.03 -7.31
C LEU A 201 15.26 -8.35 -6.69
N MET A 202 16.56 -8.62 -6.77
CA MET A 202 17.21 -9.79 -6.18
C MET A 202 17.08 -9.82 -4.66
N GLY A 203 17.09 -11.01 -4.09
CA GLY A 203 17.31 -11.17 -2.66
C GLY A 203 18.74 -10.75 -2.31
N VAL A 204 18.97 -10.34 -1.05
CA VAL A 204 20.28 -9.82 -0.66
C VAL A 204 21.44 -10.81 -0.90
N PRO A 205 21.31 -12.12 -0.62
CA PRO A 205 22.39 -13.07 -0.90
C PRO A 205 22.83 -13.10 -2.37
N ASP A 206 21.86 -13.10 -3.30
CA ASP A 206 22.18 -13.04 -4.73
C ASP A 206 22.73 -11.66 -5.13
N ARG A 207 22.21 -10.55 -4.55
CA ARG A 207 22.74 -9.18 -4.78
C ARG A 207 24.21 -9.06 -4.37
N MET A 208 24.62 -9.67 -3.25
CA MET A 208 26.00 -9.61 -2.74
C MET A 208 27.02 -10.28 -3.68
N CYS A 209 26.57 -11.11 -4.63
CA CYS A 209 27.44 -11.68 -5.67
C CYS A 209 27.81 -10.67 -6.78
N PHE A 210 27.12 -9.54 -6.86
CA PHE A 210 27.35 -8.51 -7.88
C PHE A 210 28.17 -7.36 -7.34
N VAL A 211 28.90 -6.68 -8.23
CA VAL A 211 29.54 -5.41 -7.91
C VAL A 211 28.47 -4.40 -7.48
N PRO A 212 28.72 -3.61 -6.41
CA PRO A 212 27.82 -2.53 -6.02
C PRO A 212 27.48 -1.61 -7.18
N THR A 213 26.23 -1.18 -7.24
CA THR A 213 25.76 -0.32 -8.32
C THR A 213 26.53 1.00 -8.34
N HIS A 214 27.15 1.32 -9.47
CA HIS A 214 27.75 2.62 -9.69
C HIS A 214 26.66 3.63 -10.06
N TYR A 215 26.48 4.63 -9.20
CA TYR A 215 25.83 5.88 -9.57
C TYR A 215 26.94 6.93 -9.81
N ARG A 216 26.75 7.88 -10.75
CA ARG A 216 27.81 8.86 -11.13
C ARG A 216 28.46 9.59 -9.96
N SER A 217 27.73 9.78 -8.85
CA SER A 217 28.22 10.50 -7.67
C SER A 217 29.03 9.63 -6.71
N ARG A 218 29.06 8.31 -6.90
CA ARG A 218 29.76 7.36 -6.03
C ARG A 218 31.10 7.01 -6.69
N PRO A 219 32.25 7.16 -6.00
CA PRO A 219 33.52 6.69 -6.54
C PRO A 219 33.38 5.19 -6.86
N ALA A 220 34.04 4.74 -7.93
CA ALA A 220 34.09 3.33 -8.26
C ALA A 220 34.56 2.53 -7.02
N PRO A 221 33.90 1.43 -6.62
CA PRO A 221 34.44 0.44 -5.70
C PRO A 221 35.95 0.30 -5.90
N ALA A 222 36.65 0.60 -4.82
CA ALA A 222 38.06 0.32 -4.68
C ALA A 222 38.20 -1.21 -4.66
N GLU A 223 38.66 -1.76 -5.79
CA GLU A 223 38.96 -3.17 -5.98
C GLU A 223 37.74 -4.11 -5.94
N ASP A 224 37.69 -5.11 -6.82
CA ASP A 224 36.65 -6.14 -6.81
C ASP A 224 36.93 -7.12 -5.66
N LEU A 225 36.35 -6.86 -4.49
CA LEU A 225 36.53 -7.64 -3.27
C LEU A 225 35.76 -8.97 -3.24
N ARG A 226 35.08 -9.34 -4.33
CA ARG A 226 34.27 -10.56 -4.36
C ARG A 226 35.14 -11.82 -4.32
N THR A 227 34.63 -12.86 -3.68
CA THR A 227 35.24 -14.19 -3.69
C THR A 227 35.08 -14.85 -5.07
N GLU A 228 35.89 -15.88 -5.32
CA GLU A 228 35.74 -16.67 -6.55
C GLU A 228 34.37 -17.37 -6.63
N GLU A 229 33.84 -17.79 -5.48
CA GLU A 229 32.49 -18.36 -5.37
C GLU A 229 31.42 -17.34 -5.74
N GLN A 230 31.53 -16.09 -5.28
CA GLN A 230 30.61 -15.01 -5.64
C GLN A 230 30.67 -14.70 -7.14
N ARG A 231 31.85 -14.71 -7.77
CA ARG A 231 32.01 -14.54 -9.23
C ARG A 231 31.40 -15.70 -10.02
N ALA A 232 31.61 -16.94 -9.57
CA ALA A 232 30.99 -18.11 -10.18
C ALA A 232 29.46 -18.07 -10.07
N ARG A 233 28.96 -17.64 -8.91
CA ARG A 233 27.52 -17.48 -8.64
C ARG A 233 26.90 -16.37 -9.48
N GLU A 234 27.55 -15.22 -9.61
CA GLU A 234 27.13 -14.14 -10.52
C GLU A 234 26.96 -14.67 -11.94
N THR A 235 27.96 -15.40 -12.43
CA THR A 235 27.96 -15.98 -13.79
C THR A 235 26.75 -16.89 -13.99
N GLU A 236 26.44 -17.75 -13.02
CA GLU A 236 25.27 -18.63 -13.08
C GLU A 236 23.95 -17.84 -13.04
N ILE A 237 23.84 -16.83 -12.15
CA ILE A 237 22.65 -15.98 -12.09
C ILE A 237 22.42 -15.25 -13.43
N MET A 238 23.48 -14.70 -14.02
CA MET A 238 23.40 -14.02 -15.31
C MET A 238 22.97 -14.98 -16.43
N ARG A 239 23.44 -16.23 -16.40
CA ARG A 239 22.98 -17.29 -17.32
C ARG A 239 21.48 -17.55 -17.15
N LEU A 240 21.00 -17.70 -15.92
CA LEU A 240 19.59 -17.93 -15.60
C LEU A 240 18.70 -16.73 -16.00
N ILE A 241 19.19 -15.50 -15.86
CA ILE A 241 18.48 -14.30 -16.32
C ILE A 241 18.35 -14.32 -17.84
N ALA A 242 19.43 -14.62 -18.56
CA ALA A 242 19.45 -14.67 -20.02
C ALA A 242 18.51 -15.76 -20.59
N THR A 243 18.32 -16.87 -19.86
CA THR A 243 17.39 -17.94 -20.23
C THR A 243 15.97 -17.75 -19.69
N HIS A 244 15.68 -16.63 -19.02
CA HIS A 244 14.41 -16.37 -18.33
C HIS A 244 14.03 -17.42 -17.27
N GLN A 245 15.02 -18.10 -16.68
CA GLN A 245 14.85 -19.13 -15.66
C GLN A 245 15.16 -18.61 -14.24
N TYR A 246 15.72 -17.42 -14.12
CA TYR A 246 15.98 -16.83 -12.80
C TYR A 246 14.66 -16.50 -12.10
N THR A 247 14.50 -17.03 -10.88
CA THR A 247 13.44 -16.68 -9.96
C THR A 247 14.06 -16.34 -8.62
N ARG A 248 13.62 -15.24 -7.99
CA ARG A 248 14.03 -14.92 -6.62
C ARG A 248 13.51 -16.02 -5.70
N HIS A 249 14.37 -16.48 -4.79
CA HIS A 249 13.94 -17.42 -3.76
C HIS A 249 12.77 -16.83 -2.95
N GLN A 250 11.70 -17.61 -2.77
CA GLN A 250 10.44 -17.09 -2.19
C GLN A 250 10.59 -16.62 -0.74
N GLN A 251 11.59 -17.09 -0.01
CA GLN A 251 11.86 -16.61 1.36
C GLN A 251 12.67 -15.31 1.39
N GLN A 252 13.28 -14.91 0.28
CA GLN A 252 14.08 -13.70 0.22
C GLN A 252 13.21 -12.48 -0.11
N TYR A 253 13.46 -11.40 0.62
CA TYR A 253 12.90 -10.09 0.36
C TYR A 253 13.72 -9.37 -0.73
N PRO A 254 13.08 -8.66 -1.67
CA PRO A 254 13.82 -7.86 -2.65
C PRO A 254 14.67 -6.79 -1.98
N SER A 255 15.89 -6.61 -2.49
CA SER A 255 16.91 -5.75 -1.89
C SER A 255 16.50 -4.28 -1.76
N PHE A 256 15.60 -3.76 -2.59
CA PHE A 256 15.11 -2.37 -2.47
C PHE A 256 14.40 -2.08 -1.14
N LEU A 257 14.00 -3.12 -0.40
CA LEU A 257 13.38 -2.97 0.91
C LEU A 257 14.39 -2.54 1.99
N TYR A 258 15.68 -2.80 1.77
CA TYR A 258 16.75 -2.48 2.70
C TYR A 258 17.28 -1.08 2.45
N ALA A 259 17.73 -0.41 3.51
CA ALA A 259 18.64 0.71 3.34
C ALA A 259 19.96 0.18 2.74
N ASP A 260 20.63 0.99 1.93
CA ASP A 260 21.91 0.56 1.34
C ASP A 260 22.89 0.13 2.43
N ASP A 261 23.59 -0.98 2.20
CA ASP A 261 24.64 -1.51 3.07
C ASP A 261 24.18 -1.87 4.52
N SER A 262 22.86 -1.98 4.77
CA SER A 262 22.29 -2.31 6.10
C SER A 262 21.96 -3.78 6.34
N PHE A 263 22.10 -4.63 5.33
CA PHE A 263 21.84 -6.06 5.50
C PHE A 263 23.01 -6.72 6.21
N THR A 264 22.70 -7.52 7.23
CA THR A 264 23.65 -8.40 7.90
C THR A 264 23.16 -9.83 7.78
N GLU A 265 24.07 -10.79 7.59
CA GLU A 265 23.71 -12.21 7.55
C GLU A 265 23.17 -12.69 8.92
N ASP A 266 23.67 -12.09 10.01
CA ASP A 266 23.31 -12.45 11.39
C ASP A 266 21.88 -12.03 11.75
N ASP A 267 21.42 -10.84 11.35
CA ASP A 267 20.01 -10.44 11.45
C ASP A 267 19.52 -9.80 10.14
N PRO A 268 18.80 -10.56 9.29
CA PRO A 268 18.29 -10.08 8.01
C PRO A 268 17.13 -9.08 8.16
N ARG A 269 16.69 -8.75 9.38
CA ARG A 269 15.63 -7.75 9.63
C ARG A 269 16.18 -6.35 9.82
N ILE A 270 17.50 -6.23 10.03
CA ILE A 270 18.17 -4.94 10.11
C ILE A 270 18.01 -4.22 8.76
N GLY A 271 17.57 -2.96 8.82
CA GLY A 271 17.30 -2.15 7.63
C GLY A 271 16.10 -2.57 6.77
N LEU A 272 15.48 -3.73 7.02
CA LEU A 272 14.34 -4.22 6.24
C LEU A 272 13.13 -3.28 6.34
N CYS A 273 12.49 -3.01 5.20
CA CYS A 273 11.44 -2.00 4.99
C CYS A 273 11.87 -0.55 5.24
N ARG A 274 13.17 -0.26 5.38
CA ARG A 274 13.70 1.10 5.59
C ARG A 274 14.48 1.65 4.38
N GLY A 275 14.45 0.95 3.27
CA GLY A 275 15.03 1.43 2.01
C GLY A 275 14.43 2.76 1.55
N ASP A 276 15.29 3.63 1.01
CA ASP A 276 14.90 4.95 0.54
C ASP A 276 13.75 4.90 -0.47
N PHE A 277 13.74 3.89 -1.34
CA PHE A 277 12.67 3.69 -2.30
C PHE A 277 11.31 3.45 -1.61
N VAL A 278 11.26 2.65 -0.54
CA VAL A 278 10.03 2.39 0.24
C VAL A 278 9.53 3.68 0.89
N ILE A 279 10.42 4.43 1.55
CA ILE A 279 10.08 5.70 2.21
C ILE A 279 9.52 6.70 1.20
N ARG A 280 10.17 6.84 0.04
CA ARG A 280 9.76 7.77 -1.00
C ARG A 280 8.45 7.36 -1.67
N LEU A 281 8.17 6.06 -1.80
CA LEU A 281 6.87 5.55 -2.26
C LEU A 281 5.77 5.86 -1.25
N LEU A 282 6.01 5.64 0.05
CA LEU A 282 5.06 6.02 1.11
C LEU A 282 4.76 7.52 1.05
N ARG A 283 5.79 8.37 0.97
CA ARG A 283 5.61 9.82 0.84
C ARG A 283 4.85 10.17 -0.43
N HIS A 284 5.16 9.56 -1.57
CA HIS A 284 4.46 9.81 -2.82
C HIS A 284 2.97 9.49 -2.73
N VAL A 285 2.61 8.36 -2.13
CA VAL A 285 1.21 7.92 -1.98
C VAL A 285 0.48 8.71 -0.90
N TRP A 286 1.09 8.93 0.26
CA TRP A 286 0.37 9.47 1.43
C TRP A 286 0.51 10.97 1.63
N THR A 287 1.61 11.57 1.19
CA THR A 287 1.81 13.03 1.29
C THR A 287 1.50 13.67 -0.05
N THR A 288 2.51 14.04 -0.83
CA THR A 288 2.37 14.53 -2.20
C THR A 288 3.55 14.06 -3.06
N PRO A 289 3.43 14.10 -4.39
CA PRO A 289 4.56 13.83 -5.27
C PRO A 289 5.77 14.75 -5.04
N ARG A 290 5.55 16.00 -4.57
CA ARG A 290 6.61 16.98 -4.33
C ARG A 290 7.46 16.64 -3.09
N SER A 291 6.82 16.12 -2.04
CA SER A 291 7.49 15.69 -0.81
C SER A 291 8.09 14.29 -0.90
N ALA A 292 7.91 13.57 -2.01
CA ALA A 292 8.40 12.21 -2.16
C ALA A 292 9.90 12.07 -1.88
N LEU A 293 10.73 12.98 -2.42
CA LEU A 293 12.19 12.90 -2.32
C LEU A 293 12.74 13.49 -1.01
N ARG A 294 12.28 14.67 -0.63
CA ARG A 294 12.84 15.46 0.48
C ARG A 294 12.07 15.32 1.80
N GLY A 295 10.92 14.65 1.80
CA GLY A 295 10.01 14.66 2.93
C GLY A 295 9.27 15.99 3.05
N LEU A 296 8.71 16.26 4.24
CA LEU A 296 7.93 17.47 4.51
C LEU A 296 8.80 18.66 4.92
N GLY A 297 10.09 18.48 5.24
CA GLY A 297 10.97 19.58 5.66
C GLY A 297 10.47 20.30 6.92
N GLY A 298 9.83 19.58 7.85
CA GLY A 298 9.20 20.17 9.04
C GLY A 298 7.84 20.84 8.81
N LYS A 299 7.33 20.85 7.57
CA LYS A 299 6.02 21.44 7.25
C LYS A 299 4.88 20.51 7.67
N SER A 300 3.68 21.09 7.85
CA SER A 300 2.45 20.34 8.07
C SER A 300 2.06 19.54 6.82
N LEU A 301 1.21 18.51 6.99
CA LEU A 301 0.70 17.73 5.88
C LEU A 301 -0.09 18.62 4.91
N PRO A 302 0.12 18.54 3.59
CA PRO A 302 -0.68 19.33 2.65
C PRO A 302 -2.18 19.03 2.78
N PRO A 303 -3.07 20.03 2.67
CA PRO A 303 -4.53 19.84 2.80
C PRO A 303 -5.09 18.77 1.86
N ASP A 304 -4.53 18.67 0.65
CA ASP A 304 -4.91 17.73 -0.41
C ASP A 304 -4.15 16.39 -0.35
N SER A 305 -3.32 16.18 0.68
CA SER A 305 -2.60 14.92 0.84
C SER A 305 -3.55 13.78 1.21
N ASN A 306 -3.25 12.57 0.72
CA ASN A 306 -4.05 11.39 1.07
C ASN A 306 -4.04 11.13 2.58
N ALA A 307 -2.95 11.43 3.28
CA ALA A 307 -2.88 11.30 4.73
C ALA A 307 -3.86 12.24 5.43
N ARG A 308 -3.99 13.49 5.00
CA ARG A 308 -4.95 14.44 5.56
C ARG A 308 -6.39 14.08 5.20
N ILE A 309 -6.66 13.80 3.92
CA ILE A 309 -8.00 13.40 3.44
C ILE A 309 -8.51 12.15 4.15
N GLN A 310 -7.60 11.23 4.50
CA GLN A 310 -7.94 9.93 5.10
C GLN A 310 -7.66 9.86 6.60
N GLU A 311 -7.30 10.99 7.23
CA GLU A 311 -6.97 11.08 8.65
C GLU A 311 -5.93 10.02 9.08
N ALA A 312 -4.94 9.76 8.23
CA ALA A 312 -3.88 8.79 8.48
C ALA A 312 -2.76 9.43 9.32
N GLU A 313 -2.75 9.15 10.62
CA GLU A 313 -1.76 9.68 11.56
C GLU A 313 -0.48 8.84 11.65
N LYS A 314 -0.56 7.56 11.28
CA LYS A 314 0.56 6.61 11.39
C LYS A 314 0.64 5.67 10.21
N VAL A 315 1.86 5.30 9.85
CA VAL A 315 2.11 4.25 8.87
C VAL A 315 1.73 2.91 9.49
N THR A 316 1.02 2.07 8.72
CA THR A 316 0.58 0.73 9.14
C THR A 316 1.16 -0.34 8.23
N ALA A 317 1.18 -1.60 8.69
CA ALA A 317 1.70 -2.72 7.89
C ALA A 317 1.01 -2.85 6.51
N PRO A 318 -0.33 -2.72 6.37
CA PRO A 318 -0.98 -2.69 5.06
C PRO A 318 -0.52 -1.56 4.14
N MET A 319 -0.22 -0.38 4.68
CA MET A 319 0.33 0.74 3.91
C MET A 319 1.71 0.39 3.35
N VAL A 320 2.57 -0.22 4.16
CA VAL A 320 3.90 -0.67 3.74
C VAL A 320 3.77 -1.76 2.68
N GLY A 321 2.98 -2.82 2.94
CA GLY A 321 2.74 -3.89 1.98
C GLY A 321 2.24 -3.35 0.64
N TYR A 322 1.27 -2.43 0.66
CA TYR A 322 0.72 -1.82 -0.55
C TYR A 322 1.79 -1.11 -1.39
N VAL A 323 2.59 -0.22 -0.77
CA VAL A 323 3.61 0.50 -1.53
C VAL A 323 4.76 -0.41 -1.98
N VAL A 324 5.07 -1.46 -1.22
CA VAL A 324 6.06 -2.47 -1.61
C VAL A 324 5.59 -3.21 -2.86
N SER A 325 4.32 -3.62 -2.92
CA SER A 325 3.74 -4.23 -4.13
C SER A 325 3.74 -3.26 -5.31
N GLN A 326 3.40 -1.98 -5.08
CA GLN A 326 3.45 -0.94 -6.12
C GLN A 326 4.88 -0.74 -6.65
N GLY A 327 5.86 -0.63 -5.75
CA GLY A 327 7.28 -0.51 -6.11
C GLY A 327 7.77 -1.73 -6.88
N TYR A 328 7.45 -2.94 -6.42
CA TYR A 328 7.82 -4.18 -7.09
C TYR A 328 7.27 -4.27 -8.52
N VAL A 329 5.97 -3.97 -8.70
CA VAL A 329 5.33 -3.89 -10.03
C VAL A 329 5.94 -2.78 -10.88
N ALA A 330 6.36 -1.67 -10.28
CA ALA A 330 7.01 -0.59 -11.01
C ALA A 330 8.42 -0.98 -11.49
N LEU A 331 9.13 -1.88 -10.80
CA LEU A 331 10.47 -2.33 -11.19
C LEU A 331 10.47 -3.46 -12.22
N LEU A 332 9.32 -4.09 -12.48
CA LEU A 332 9.16 -5.19 -13.43
C LEU A 332 8.53 -4.75 -14.76
N PRO A 333 8.72 -5.53 -15.85
CA PRO A 333 8.18 -5.19 -17.16
C PRO A 333 6.66 -5.38 -17.28
N GLY A 334 6.04 -6.12 -16.35
CA GLY A 334 4.59 -6.35 -16.33
C GLY A 334 3.79 -5.18 -15.76
N ASP A 335 2.54 -5.07 -16.19
CA ASP A 335 1.53 -4.29 -15.48
C ASP A 335 1.02 -5.06 -14.27
N TRP A 336 0.31 -4.39 -13.36
CA TRP A 336 -0.11 -4.95 -12.07
C TRP A 336 -0.70 -6.36 -12.20
N ASP A 337 -1.63 -6.57 -13.11
CA ASP A 337 -2.33 -7.85 -13.24
C ASP A 337 -1.47 -8.96 -13.88
N LYS A 338 -0.32 -8.62 -14.47
CA LYS A 338 0.62 -9.55 -15.12
C LYS A 338 1.88 -9.85 -14.29
N VAL A 339 2.03 -9.19 -13.15
CA VAL A 339 3.16 -9.43 -12.25
C VAL A 339 2.76 -10.50 -11.25
N ASP A 340 3.42 -11.65 -11.40
CA ASP A 340 3.37 -12.76 -10.46
C ASP A 340 4.09 -12.39 -9.15
N ASP A 341 3.80 -13.09 -8.06
CA ASP A 341 4.41 -12.92 -6.73
C ASP A 341 4.13 -11.59 -5.99
N LYS A 342 3.48 -10.58 -6.59
CA LYS A 342 3.14 -9.33 -5.88
C LYS A 342 2.18 -9.54 -4.69
N ASP A 343 1.24 -10.47 -4.84
CA ASP A 343 0.24 -10.82 -3.83
C ASP A 343 0.93 -11.58 -2.68
N SER A 344 1.73 -12.60 -3.02
CA SER A 344 2.54 -13.34 -2.05
C SER A 344 3.59 -12.46 -1.33
N LEU A 345 4.17 -11.47 -2.02
CA LEU A 345 5.06 -10.49 -1.40
C LEU A 345 4.31 -9.60 -0.41
N TYR A 346 3.10 -9.16 -0.75
CA TYR A 346 2.25 -8.39 0.16
C TYR A 346 1.95 -9.18 1.44
N ASP A 347 1.51 -10.43 1.29
CA ASP A 347 1.17 -11.30 2.43
C ASP A 347 2.39 -11.55 3.31
N ARG A 348 3.55 -11.86 2.72
CA ARG A 348 4.82 -12.01 3.45
C ARG A 348 5.25 -10.75 4.21
N ILE A 349 4.92 -9.56 3.72
CA ILE A 349 5.20 -8.32 4.44
C ILE A 349 4.24 -8.18 5.64
N LEU A 350 2.96 -8.50 5.47
CA LEU A 350 2.02 -8.48 6.60
C LEU A 350 2.41 -9.50 7.67
N ASP A 351 2.74 -10.73 7.26
CA ASP A 351 3.17 -11.80 8.15
C ASP A 351 4.44 -11.41 8.92
N LEU A 352 5.38 -10.73 8.27
CA LEU A 352 6.58 -10.19 8.91
C LEU A 352 6.23 -9.18 10.02
N PHE A 353 5.34 -8.22 9.74
CA PHE A 353 4.90 -7.25 10.74
C PHE A 353 4.08 -7.90 11.88
N ALA A 354 3.34 -8.97 11.60
CA ALA A 354 2.56 -9.69 12.60
C ALA A 354 3.42 -10.60 13.49
N SER A 355 4.38 -11.31 12.90
CA SER A 355 5.23 -12.29 13.59
C SER A 355 6.36 -11.67 14.42
N SER A 356 6.72 -10.41 14.17
CA SER A 356 7.81 -9.71 14.89
C SER A 356 7.35 -8.37 15.51
N PRO A 357 6.53 -8.36 16.58
CA PRO A 357 5.87 -7.16 17.08
C PRO A 357 6.80 -6.02 17.54
N LEU A 358 7.93 -6.34 18.17
CA LEU A 358 8.89 -5.31 18.63
C LEU A 358 9.58 -4.63 17.45
N TRP A 359 10.07 -5.41 16.49
CA TRP A 359 10.63 -4.90 15.24
C TRP A 359 9.58 -4.10 14.48
N ALA A 360 8.36 -4.61 14.36
CA ALA A 360 7.24 -3.97 13.69
C ALA A 360 6.95 -2.59 14.29
N LYS A 361 6.84 -2.50 15.63
CA LYS A 361 6.62 -1.24 16.34
C LYS A 361 7.75 -0.23 16.06
N ARG A 362 9.00 -0.67 16.11
CA ARG A 362 10.18 0.20 15.84
C ARG A 362 10.18 0.69 14.39
N THR A 363 9.96 -0.21 13.43
CA THR A 363 9.96 0.10 12.00
C THR A 363 8.77 0.97 11.58
N LEU A 364 7.56 0.69 12.06
CA LEU A 364 6.39 1.54 11.79
C LEU A 364 6.52 2.93 12.43
N LYS A 365 7.12 3.04 13.63
CA LYS A 365 7.42 4.34 14.26
C LYS A 365 8.42 5.12 13.42
N PHE A 366 9.50 4.47 12.97
CA PHE A 366 10.48 5.06 12.07
C PHE A 366 9.83 5.56 10.77
N LEU A 367 9.06 4.71 10.09
CA LEU A 367 8.38 5.07 8.84
C LEU A 367 7.36 6.19 9.05
N THR A 368 6.63 6.20 10.17
CA THR A 368 5.71 7.29 10.50
C THR A 368 6.45 8.62 10.60
N LYS A 369 7.58 8.65 11.30
CA LYS A 369 8.42 9.85 11.40
C LYS A 369 8.95 10.27 10.02
N GLU A 370 9.44 9.33 9.22
CA GLU A 370 9.97 9.65 7.90
C GLU A 370 8.89 10.16 6.94
N VAL A 371 7.67 9.63 6.99
CA VAL A 371 6.62 9.93 6.02
C VAL A 371 5.80 11.15 6.45
N PHE A 372 5.41 11.22 7.73
CA PHE A 372 4.52 12.25 8.26
C PHE A 372 5.24 13.30 9.10
N GLY A 373 6.54 13.16 9.37
CA GLY A 373 7.28 14.10 10.20
C GLY A 373 6.74 14.17 11.63
N ASP A 374 6.98 15.31 12.28
CA ASP A 374 6.35 15.66 13.57
C ASP A 374 4.94 16.25 13.37
N SER A 375 4.45 16.29 12.12
CA SER A 375 3.20 16.93 11.68
C SER A 375 1.93 16.26 12.20
N THR A 376 2.04 15.19 12.99
CA THR A 376 0.93 14.58 13.75
C THR A 376 0.47 15.47 14.91
N ARG A 377 1.25 16.51 15.27
CA ARG A 377 0.76 17.64 16.07
C ARG A 377 0.19 18.71 15.15
N VAL A 378 -1.10 18.99 15.29
CA VAL A 378 -1.74 20.18 14.71
C VAL A 378 -1.02 21.40 15.29
N GLN A 379 -0.13 22.00 14.50
CA GLN A 379 0.34 23.36 14.76
C GLN A 379 -0.44 24.29 13.83
N ASP A 380 -1.49 24.89 14.39
CA ASP A 380 -2.02 26.14 13.87
C ASP A 380 -1.04 27.24 14.26
N GLY A 381 -0.19 27.67 13.32
CA GLY A 381 0.76 28.73 13.58
C GLY A 381 1.76 28.91 12.45
N ASN A 382 1.74 30.11 11.86
CA ASN A 382 2.79 30.65 10.99
C ASN A 382 4.14 30.67 11.73
N ASP A 383 4.90 29.60 11.63
CA ASP A 383 6.33 29.63 11.91
C ASP A 383 7.09 29.35 10.61
N GLU A 384 7.26 30.41 9.81
CA GLU A 384 8.31 30.49 8.78
C GLU A 384 9.68 30.64 9.47
N GLU A 385 10.07 29.65 10.28
CA GLU A 385 11.47 29.52 10.67
C GLU A 385 12.17 28.66 9.62
N ASN A 386 13.13 29.28 8.92
CA ASN A 386 14.12 28.64 8.06
C ASN A 386 14.77 27.44 8.78
N ARG A 387 14.17 26.26 8.63
CA ARG A 387 14.86 25.00 8.87
C ARG A 387 15.47 24.60 7.53
N ASP A 388 16.80 24.52 7.52
CA ASP A 388 17.57 24.07 6.36
C ASP A 388 16.96 22.77 5.82
N ASP A 389 16.39 22.86 4.62
CA ASP A 389 15.74 21.76 3.93
C ASP A 389 16.84 20.76 3.54
N ALA A 390 17.11 19.81 4.44
CA ALA A 390 18.21 18.87 4.29
C ALA A 390 18.11 18.13 2.95
N SER A 391 19.22 18.06 2.22
CA SER A 391 19.24 17.41 0.91
C SER A 391 18.91 15.92 1.04
N PRO A 392 18.41 15.26 -0.01
CA PRO A 392 18.16 13.81 0.01
C PRO A 392 19.37 12.98 0.50
N GLU A 393 20.58 13.46 0.18
CA GLU A 393 21.86 12.90 0.61
C GLU A 393 22.09 13.03 2.12
N GLN A 394 21.84 14.21 2.70
CA GLN A 394 21.95 14.42 4.15
C GLN A 394 20.94 13.56 4.92
N ASN A 395 19.71 13.44 4.41
CA ASN A 395 18.70 12.57 4.99
C ASN A 395 19.12 11.09 4.93
N HIS A 396 19.76 10.65 3.84
CA HIS A 396 20.28 9.28 3.71
C HIS A 396 21.40 8.99 4.73
N VAL A 397 22.39 9.89 4.85
CA VAL A 397 23.49 9.74 5.82
C VAL A 397 22.97 9.70 7.26
N ALA A 398 22.03 10.59 7.60
CA ALA A 398 21.40 10.59 8.93
C ALA A 398 20.65 9.28 9.22
N ARG A 399 19.98 8.69 8.22
CA ARG A 399 19.33 7.37 8.33
C ARG A 399 20.35 6.25 8.60
N MET A 400 21.48 6.25 7.89
CA MET A 400 22.54 5.25 8.10
C MET A 400 23.13 5.33 9.51
N ALA A 401 23.33 6.54 10.04
CA ALA A 401 23.80 6.73 11.42
C ALA A 401 22.79 6.21 12.46
N GLU A 402 21.49 6.43 12.25
CA GLU A 402 20.44 5.92 13.14
C GLU A 402 20.30 4.39 13.06
N LEU A 403 20.47 3.80 11.88
CA LEU A 403 20.52 2.34 11.72
C LEU A 403 21.67 1.74 12.51
N ALA A 404 22.89 2.27 12.34
CA ALA A 404 24.06 1.81 13.09
C ALA A 404 23.90 1.95 14.61
N ARG A 405 23.14 2.95 15.08
CA ARG A 405 22.79 3.09 16.51
C ARG A 405 21.83 1.99 16.96
N LEU A 406 20.78 1.73 16.18
CA LEU A 406 19.80 0.69 16.49
C LEU A 406 20.40 -0.72 16.42
N GLU A 407 21.37 -0.95 15.53
CA GLU A 407 22.17 -2.18 15.48
C GLU A 407 22.94 -2.39 16.77
N ARG A 408 23.61 -1.35 17.28
CA ARG A 408 24.32 -1.42 18.57
C ARG A 408 23.36 -1.63 19.74
N GLU A 409 22.21 -0.96 19.74
CA GLU A 409 21.18 -1.14 20.77
C GLU A 409 20.54 -2.54 20.72
N ALA A 410 20.37 -3.12 19.52
CA ALA A 410 19.85 -4.48 19.35
C ALA A 410 20.88 -5.54 19.76
N ALA A 411 22.16 -5.36 19.38
CA ALA A 411 23.25 -6.22 19.81
C ALA A 411 23.42 -6.19 21.34
N ALA A 412 23.30 -5.01 21.96
CA ALA A 412 23.39 -4.86 23.41
C ALA A 412 22.17 -5.42 24.17
N ALA A 413 21.01 -5.55 23.52
CA ALA A 413 19.80 -6.13 24.11
C ALA A 413 19.67 -7.65 23.87
N GLY A 414 20.52 -8.22 23.02
CA GLY A 414 20.57 -9.67 22.74
C GLY A 414 21.41 -10.46 23.75
N ASP A 415 22.13 -9.80 24.66
CA ASP A 415 22.96 -10.44 25.70
C ASP A 415 22.20 -10.69 27.03
N ASP A 416 20.93 -10.25 27.16
CA ASP A 416 20.15 -10.37 28.40
C ASP A 416 19.13 -11.55 28.40
N ASP A 417 19.01 -12.31 27.31
CA ASP A 417 18.02 -13.41 27.18
C ASP A 417 18.62 -14.84 27.36
N ASP A 418 19.92 -14.98 27.66
CA ASP A 418 20.61 -16.29 27.76
C ASP A 418 20.94 -16.78 29.19
N ASP A 419 20.53 -16.06 30.25
CA ASP A 419 20.74 -16.47 31.65
C ASP A 419 19.42 -16.74 32.40
N GLU A 420 18.64 -17.73 31.95
CA GLU A 420 17.67 -18.41 32.82
C GLU A 420 17.32 -19.81 32.26
N ASP A 421 18.16 -20.80 32.55
CA ASP A 421 17.82 -22.23 32.59
C ASP A 421 18.42 -22.91 33.83
#